data_AF-A0A521Y4F2-F1
#
_entry.id   AF-A0A521Y4F2-F1
#
_cell.length_a   1.000
_cell.length_b   1.000
_cell.length_c   1.000
_cell.angle_alpha   90.00
_cell.angle_beta   90.00
_cell.angle_gamma   90.00
#
_symmetry.space_group_name_H-M   'P 1'
#
loop_
_entity.id
_entity.type
_entity.pdbx_description
1 polymer ?
#
loop_
_entity_poly.entity_id
_entity_poly.type
_entity_poly.pdbx_seq_one_letter_code
_entity_poly.pdbx_strand_id
1 'polypeptide(L)' 'MKPIITPEVEEIYRQLERNRGRERVDDGNVGALIELAGRRGHQVLERELREWQATCKVTPSDPPPTMAPTRGFNRENVKH' A
#
# COMPACT_ATOMS: atom_id res chain seq x y z
N MET A 1 -16.97 -4.26 -11.11
CA MET A 1 -17.88 -4.72 -10.05
C MET A 1 -17.89 -3.63 -8.99
N LYS A 2 -19.06 -3.13 -8.54
CA LYS A 2 -19.10 -2.16 -7.43
C LYS A 2 -18.82 -2.92 -6.13
N PRO A 3 -17.89 -2.47 -5.28
CA PRO A 3 -17.64 -3.14 -4.02
C PRO A 3 -18.88 -3.09 -3.12
N ILE A 4 -19.17 -4.19 -2.44
CA ILE A 4 -20.33 -4.30 -1.55
C ILE A 4 -19.90 -3.78 -0.19
N ILE A 5 -20.54 -2.71 0.28
CA ILE A 5 -20.37 -2.24 1.66
C ILE A 5 -21.11 -3.22 2.58
N THR A 6 -20.36 -3.99 3.36
CA THR A 6 -20.92 -4.90 4.37
C THR A 6 -20.82 -4.26 5.77
N PRO A 7 -21.58 -4.75 6.78
CA PRO A 7 -21.44 -4.28 8.16
C PRO A 7 -20.01 -4.42 8.71
N GLU A 8 -19.27 -5.42 8.25
CA GLU A 8 -17.86 -5.60 8.60
C GLU A 8 -16.97 -4.49 8.02
N VAL A 9 -17.18 -4.11 6.75
CA VAL A 9 -16.49 -2.98 6.12
C VAL A 9 -16.78 -1.68 6.88
N GLU A 10 -18.02 -1.46 7.29
CA GLU A 10 -18.37 -0.29 8.11
C GLU A 10 -17.68 -0.30 9.48
N GLU A 11 -17.55 -1.47 10.10
CA GLU A 11 -16.84 -1.61 11.37
C GLU A 11 -15.34 -1.32 11.23
N ILE A 12 -14.70 -1.90 10.21
CA ILE A 12 -13.29 -1.63 9.90
C ILE A 12 -13.09 -0.14 9.61
N TYR A 13 -14.00 0.46 8.83
CA TYR A 13 -13.97 1.89 8.54
C TYR A 13 -14.02 2.76 9.82
N ARG A 14 -14.91 2.45 10.76
CA ARG A 14 -14.99 3.17 12.05
C ARG A 14 -13.72 3.03 12.89
N GLN A 15 -13.02 1.91 12.79
CA GLN A 15 -11.72 1.72 13.45
C GLN A 15 -10.64 2.56 12.77
N LEU A 16 -10.65 2.62 11.43
CA LEU A 16 -9.71 3.42 10.64
C LEU A 16 -9.87 4.91 10.89
N GLU A 17 -11.09 5.42 11.07
CA GLU A 17 -11.34 6.81 11.50
C GLU A 17 -10.64 7.16 12.83
N ARG A 18 -10.39 6.16 13.66
CA ARG A 18 -9.67 6.28 14.94
C ARG A 18 -8.19 5.91 14.83
N ASN A 19 -7.66 5.80 13.61
CA ASN A 19 -6.30 5.34 13.31
C ASN A 19 -5.97 3.94 13.86
N ARG A 20 -6.95 3.02 13.87
CA ARG A 20 -6.80 1.62 14.29
C ARG A 20 -7.35 0.66 13.22
N GLY A 21 -7.03 -0.62 13.30
CA GLY A 21 -7.62 -1.63 12.41
C GLY A 21 -7.02 -1.67 11.00
N ARG A 22 -5.83 -1.08 10.79
CA ARG A 22 -5.09 -1.14 9.51
C ARG A 22 -4.73 -2.58 9.14
N GLU A 23 -4.49 -3.42 10.14
CA GLU A 23 -4.23 -4.86 10.03
C GLU A 23 -5.42 -5.67 9.51
N ARG A 24 -6.64 -5.09 9.52
CA ARG A 24 -7.85 -5.72 9.01
C ARG A 24 -8.13 -5.33 7.56
N VAL A 25 -7.33 -4.45 6.96
CA VAL A 25 -7.49 -4.04 5.56
C VAL A 25 -6.82 -5.07 4.66
N ASP A 26 -7.58 -5.59 3.70
CA ASP A 26 -7.14 -6.61 2.74
C ASP A 26 -7.62 -6.29 1.31
N ASP A 27 -7.15 -7.04 0.33
CA ASP A 27 -7.52 -6.85 -1.08
C ASP A 27 -9.02 -7.01 -1.38
N GLY A 28 -9.74 -7.74 -0.53
CA GLY A 28 -11.18 -7.98 -0.64
C GLY A 28 -12.01 -6.80 -0.14
N ASN A 29 -11.53 -6.11 0.90
CA ASN A 29 -12.28 -5.03 1.56
C ASN A 29 -11.77 -3.61 1.23
N VAL A 30 -10.51 -3.46 0.81
CA VAL A 30 -9.89 -2.13 0.56
C VAL A 30 -10.65 -1.32 -0.48
N GLY A 31 -11.20 -1.96 -1.52
CA GLY A 31 -12.03 -1.29 -2.52
C GLY A 31 -13.33 -0.72 -1.94
N ALA A 32 -13.98 -1.46 -1.04
CA ALA A 32 -15.19 -1.03 -0.36
C ALA A 32 -14.91 0.12 0.61
N LEU A 33 -13.78 0.06 1.32
CA LEU A 33 -13.33 1.11 2.24
C LEU A 33 -13.03 2.42 1.50
N ILE A 34 -12.36 2.36 0.33
CA ILE A 34 -12.09 3.54 -0.52
C ILE A 34 -13.42 4.19 -0.95
N GLU A 35 -14.38 3.40 -1.42
CA GLU A 35 -15.68 3.94 -1.85
C GLU A 35 -16.43 4.57 -0.68
N LEU A 36 -16.42 3.93 0.49
CA LEU A 36 -17.07 4.45 1.69
C LEU A 36 -16.42 5.76 2.17
N ALA A 37 -15.09 5.84 2.15
CA ALA A 37 -14.35 7.06 2.48
C ALA A 37 -14.69 8.21 1.52
N GLY A 38 -14.75 7.94 0.22
CA GLY A 38 -15.15 8.91 -0.80
C GLY A 38 -16.59 9.40 -0.60
N ARG A 39 -17.53 8.50 -0.30
CA ARG A 39 -18.94 8.84 -0.01
C ARG A 39 -19.10 9.72 1.22
N ARG A 40 -18.26 9.52 2.25
CA ARG A 40 -18.29 10.33 3.50
C ARG A 40 -17.40 11.58 3.42
N GLY A 41 -16.67 11.79 2.33
CA GLY A 41 -15.80 12.95 2.15
C GLY A 41 -14.47 12.87 2.90
N HIS A 42 -14.05 11.68 3.36
CA HIS A 42 -12.81 11.48 4.10
C HIS A 42 -11.62 11.29 3.15
N GLN A 43 -11.23 12.36 2.46
CA GLN A 43 -10.22 12.32 1.38
C GLN A 43 -8.84 11.82 1.82
N VAL A 44 -8.42 12.13 3.06
CA VAL A 44 -7.13 11.65 3.59
C VAL A 44 -7.17 10.12 3.73
N LEU A 45 -8.24 9.60 4.33
CA LEU A 45 -8.41 8.16 4.50
C LEU A 45 -8.55 7.44 3.15
N GLU A 46 -9.27 8.03 2.21
CA GLU A 46 -9.39 7.50 0.85
C GLU A 46 -8.03 7.40 0.16
N ARG A 47 -7.16 8.41 0.31
CA ARG A 47 -5.80 8.40 -0.22
C ARG A 47 -4.94 7.32 0.44
N GLU A 48 -4.95 7.25 1.78
CA GLU A 48 -4.19 6.22 2.52
C GLU A 48 -4.58 4.80 2.07
N LEU A 49 -5.89 4.53 1.93
CA LEU A 49 -6.38 3.23 1.47
C LEU A 49 -5.97 2.92 0.02
N ARG A 50 -5.89 3.93 -0.86
CA ARG A 50 -5.36 3.76 -2.22
C ARG A 50 -3.87 3.40 -2.23
N GLU A 51 -3.09 4.01 -1.35
CA GLU A 51 -1.65 3.70 -1.20
C GLU A 51 -1.45 2.27 -0.67
N TRP A 52 -2.29 1.82 0.27
CA TRP A 52 -2.24 0.44 0.75
C TRP A 52 -2.68 -0.56 -0.32
N GLN A 53 -3.73 -0.25 -1.08
CA GLN A 53 -4.14 -1.08 -2.21
C GLN A 53 -3.03 -1.23 -3.26
N ALA A 54 -2.27 -0.16 -3.52
CA ALA A 54 -1.13 -0.22 -4.44
C ALA A 54 -0.02 -1.13 -3.90
N THR A 55 0.24 -1.09 -2.59
CA THR A 55 1.24 -1.94 -1.92
C THR A 55 0.86 -3.43 -1.98
N CYS A 56 -0.42 -3.78 -1.80
CA CYS A 56 -0.87 -5.17 -1.90
C CYS A 56 -0.75 -5.74 -3.33
N LYS A 57 -0.76 -4.89 -4.36
CA LYS A 57 -0.58 -5.29 -5.76
C LYS A 57 0.88 -5.42 -6.20
N VAL A 58 1.84 -5.11 -5.35
CA VAL A 58 3.26 -5.34 -5.64
C VAL A 58 3.54 -6.84 -5.53
N THR A 59 3.23 -7.55 -6.59
CA THR A 59 3.78 -8.87 -6.87
C THR A 59 5.31 -8.81 -6.81
N PRO A 60 6.02 -9.87 -6.37
CA PRO A 60 7.49 -9.91 -6.30
C PRO A 60 8.16 -10.00 -7.70
N SER A 61 7.59 -9.38 -8.73
CA SER A 61 8.12 -9.30 -10.08
C SER A 61 8.73 -7.93 -10.41
N ASP A 62 8.78 -6.99 -9.45
CA ASP A 62 9.75 -5.92 -9.55
C ASP A 62 11.14 -6.55 -9.34
N PRO A 63 12.07 -6.45 -10.31
CA PRO A 63 13.45 -6.79 -10.02
C PRO A 63 13.87 -5.99 -8.78
N PRO A 64 14.65 -6.57 -7.85
CA PRO A 64 15.20 -5.80 -6.73
C PRO A 64 15.78 -4.52 -7.33
N PRO A 65 15.62 -3.34 -6.70
CA PRO A 65 16.16 -2.11 -7.24
C PRO A 65 17.59 -2.43 -7.60
N THR A 66 17.87 -2.44 -8.91
CA THR A 66 19.20 -2.70 -9.44
C THR A 66 20.05 -1.64 -8.78
N MET A 67 20.68 -2.01 -7.67
CA MET A 67 21.69 -1.23 -7.02
C MET A 67 22.67 -1.04 -8.16
N ALA A 68 22.69 0.18 -8.70
CA ALA A 68 23.55 0.55 -9.81
C ALA A 68 24.93 -0.05 -9.52
N PRO A 69 25.56 -0.75 -10.48
CA PRO A 69 26.90 -1.27 -10.24
C PRO A 69 27.72 -0.08 -9.78
N THR A 70 28.21 -0.14 -8.55
CA THR A 70 28.89 0.96 -7.90
C THR A 70 30.05 1.34 -8.82
N ARG A 71 29.86 2.44 -9.56
CA ARG A 71 30.85 2.95 -10.48
C ARG A 71 31.99 3.50 -9.64
N GLY A 72 33.00 2.66 -9.40
CA GLY A 72 34.28 3.09 -8.86
C GLY A 72 34.82 2.23 -7.73
N PHE A 73 35.40 1.07 -8.07
CA PHE A 73 36.47 0.49 -7.24
C PHE A 73 37.49 -0.29 -8.10
N ASN A 74 37.97 0.33 -9.19
CA ASN A 74 39.27 -0.03 -9.74
C ASN A 74 40.33 0.79 -9.00
N ARG A 75 40.85 0.25 -7.90
CA ARG A 75 42.13 0.67 -7.32
C ARG A 75 43.11 -0.47 -7.48
N GLU A 76 43.80 -0.40 -8.61
CA GLU A 76 45.23 -0.66 -8.78
C GLU A 76 45.92 -1.21 -7.52
N ASN A 77 46.17 -2.53 -7.50
CA ASN A 77 47.22 -3.11 -6.67
C ASN A 77 48.24 -3.77 -7.59
N VAL A 78 49.11 -2.93 -8.15
CA VAL A 78 50.42 -3.31 -8.64
C VAL A 78 51.19 -3.92 -7.47
N LYS A 79 51.55 -5.20 -7.56
CA LYS A 79 52.67 -5.75 -6.77
C LYS A 79 53.92 -5.70 -7.64
N HIS A 80 54.92 -4.97 -7.13
CA HIS A 80 56.32 -5.04 -7.57
C HIS A 80 56.91 -6.40 -7.21
#